data_AF-A0A3C1H2V5-F1
#
_entry.id   AF-A0A3C1H2V5-F1
#
_cell.length_a   1.000
_cell.length_b   1.000
_cell.length_c   1.000
_cell.angle_alpha   90.00
_cell.angle_beta   90.00
_cell.angle_gamma   90.00
#
_symmetry.space_group_name_H-M   'P 1'
#
loop_
_entity.id
_entity.type
_entity.pdbx_description
1 polymer ?
#
loop_
_entity_poly.entity_id
_entity_poly.type
_entity_poly.pdbx_seq_one_letter_code
_entity_poly.pdbx_strand_id
1 'polypeptide(L)'
;MKKLVLTAMALTAVMALSLTACSFTESGEDRIDLNGTSSSETAADAGAAQESAAEPAADSAEDSVISANALTETNSGSISGMLDTTSLFTNRDLLQTADLTDAKTLTVSDGAALSITEEGVYVLKGSGKDCTVTVNADESAKVQIVLDGVSITNSDFPAIYVISADKVFVTTTDSENSLSVTGSFRADGETNTDAVIFSKSDLVLNGAGKLDVQSASGNGITSKDDLRITGGTYTVSSKLDSFEANDSIAVSGGTFTVDSDKDAFHCENDNAEGTVYIADGTFTLTAESDGIQATDLLQIDGGTFTITSAEGLESTYVQINGGTINISASDDGINAVSMTNKYDTVVEINGGELTIVMGQGDTDAIDANGSIYVNGGTVNITAPTSSFDYDAEAQLNGGTVIINGEQVNEIPQSMMGGPGGMGSHGGFGGGMGRPDGEGGMGGFGRPEDMEGFEDGGMPFPGEGGESGEFGGFGGGRGGRGGKGGFRQSGTQDSATSAFSDAALSGASEHGEI
;
A
#
# COMPACT_ATOMS: atom_id res chain seq x y z
N MET A 1 -8.04 -71.92 -1.16
CA MET A 1 -7.53 -72.45 -2.44
C MET A 1 -6.82 -71.29 -3.16
N LYS A 2 -5.50 -71.37 -3.40
CA LYS A 2 -4.86 -71.51 -4.75
C LYS A 2 -5.38 -70.47 -5.76
N LYS A 3 -4.61 -69.56 -6.38
CA LYS A 3 -3.14 -69.32 -6.57
C LYS A 3 -2.95 -67.77 -6.67
N LEU A 4 -1.82 -67.07 -6.49
CA LEU A 4 -0.38 -67.26 -6.73
C LEU A 4 0.05 -67.35 -8.21
N VAL A 5 0.38 -66.19 -8.81
CA VAL A 5 1.33 -66.06 -9.92
C VAL A 5 2.26 -64.90 -9.59
N LEU A 6 3.55 -65.13 -9.77
CA LEU A 6 4.65 -64.20 -9.52
C LEU A 6 5.44 -64.09 -10.83
N THR A 7 5.74 -62.88 -11.30
CA THR A 7 6.72 -62.70 -12.37
C THR A 7 7.59 -61.49 -12.05
N ALA A 8 8.81 -61.76 -11.60
CA ALA A 8 9.86 -60.76 -11.47
C ALA A 8 10.80 -60.86 -12.68
N MET A 9 11.26 -59.74 -13.19
CA MET A 9 12.48 -59.69 -13.99
C MET A 9 13.23 -58.41 -13.67
N ALA A 10 14.33 -58.56 -12.93
CA ALA A 10 15.26 -57.48 -12.65
C ALA A 10 16.28 -57.39 -13.80
N LEU A 11 16.69 -56.17 -14.15
CA LEU A 11 17.91 -55.94 -14.92
C LEU A 11 18.72 -54.84 -14.23
N THR A 12 19.89 -55.21 -13.71
CA THR A 12 20.81 -54.32 -13.01
C THR A 12 21.91 -53.87 -13.98
N ALA A 13 22.21 -52.58 -14.00
CA ALA A 13 23.46 -52.05 -14.57
C ALA A 13 23.97 -50.89 -13.70
N VAL A 14 25.29 -50.80 -13.54
CA VAL A 14 26.02 -49.92 -12.61
C VAL A 14 27.18 -49.27 -13.40
N MET A 15 27.73 -48.16 -12.87
CA MET A 15 28.90 -47.39 -13.38
C MET A 15 28.64 -46.52 -14.64
N ALA A 16 29.31 -45.37 -14.82
CA ALA A 16 30.44 -44.77 -14.09
C ALA A 16 30.42 -43.21 -14.05
N LEU A 17 31.25 -42.62 -13.20
CA LEU A 17 31.63 -41.19 -13.25
C LEU A 17 32.41 -40.86 -14.53
N SER A 18 32.28 -39.62 -15.02
CA SER A 18 33.44 -38.85 -15.48
C SER A 18 33.17 -37.34 -15.39
N LEU A 19 34.12 -36.60 -14.82
CA LEU A 19 34.29 -35.17 -15.11
C LEU A 19 35.17 -35.06 -16.36
N THR A 20 34.88 -34.10 -17.25
CA THR A 20 35.89 -33.55 -18.16
C THR A 20 35.64 -32.06 -18.36
N ALA A 21 36.60 -31.23 -17.95
CA ALA A 21 36.69 -29.83 -18.36
C ALA A 21 37.66 -29.70 -19.54
N CYS A 22 37.31 -28.84 -20.51
CA CYS A 22 38.17 -28.24 -21.53
C CYS A 22 37.34 -27.13 -22.22
N SER A 23 37.88 -25.98 -22.64
CA SER A 23 39.24 -25.46 -22.47
C SER A 23 39.27 -23.96 -22.78
N PHE A 24 40.22 -23.24 -22.17
CA PHE A 24 40.62 -21.89 -22.58
C PHE A 24 41.03 -21.82 -24.06
N THR A 25 40.92 -20.62 -24.64
CA THR A 25 41.79 -20.19 -25.75
C THR A 25 42.45 -18.87 -25.34
N GLU A 26 43.78 -18.83 -25.39
CA GLU A 26 44.60 -17.67 -25.12
C GLU A 26 45.56 -17.46 -26.30
N SER A 27 45.68 -16.20 -26.74
CA SER A 27 46.72 -15.72 -27.65
C SER A 27 46.72 -14.19 -27.59
N GLY A 28 47.82 -13.49 -27.39
CA GLY A 28 49.22 -13.88 -27.15
C GLY A 28 50.08 -12.62 -27.28
N GLU A 29 51.05 -12.42 -26.39
CA GLU A 29 51.86 -11.19 -26.37
C GLU A 29 52.77 -11.05 -27.61
N ASP A 30 52.99 -9.80 -28.05
CA ASP A 30 54.34 -9.35 -28.43
C ASP A 30 54.51 -7.84 -28.12
N ARG A 31 55.76 -7.42 -27.86
CA ARG A 31 56.12 -6.13 -27.24
C ARG A 31 57.12 -5.38 -28.12
N ILE A 32 56.87 -4.13 -28.49
CA ILE A 32 57.95 -3.19 -28.89
C ILE A 32 57.64 -1.74 -28.41
N ASP A 33 58.72 -1.04 -28.08
CA ASP A 33 58.84 0.21 -27.31
C ASP A 33 58.58 1.57 -28.03
N LEU A 34 58.56 2.63 -27.19
CA LEU A 34 59.09 4.00 -27.41
C LEU A 34 58.36 5.00 -28.34
N ASN A 35 57.79 6.08 -27.76
CA ASN A 35 58.44 7.41 -27.59
C ASN A 35 57.44 8.60 -27.47
N GLY A 36 57.83 9.67 -26.75
CA GLY A 36 57.17 11.00 -26.72
C GLY A 36 56.15 11.19 -25.57
N THR A 37 56.46 11.84 -24.44
CA THR A 37 56.78 13.28 -24.25
C THR A 37 55.62 14.17 -24.71
N SER A 38 54.90 14.87 -23.82
CA SER A 38 55.41 16.03 -23.07
C SER A 38 54.55 16.30 -21.82
N SER A 39 55.14 16.33 -20.62
CA SER A 39 55.40 17.55 -19.81
C SER A 39 54.13 18.10 -19.12
N SER A 40 54.07 18.50 -17.85
CA SER A 40 55.04 19.02 -16.85
C SER A 40 54.14 19.89 -15.94
N GLU A 41 54.28 20.08 -14.63
CA GLU A 41 55.22 19.63 -13.59
C GLU A 41 54.53 19.91 -12.22
N THR A 42 54.65 19.03 -11.21
CA THR A 42 55.53 19.20 -10.01
C THR A 42 54.97 20.14 -8.93
N ALA A 43 55.12 19.88 -7.62
CA ALA A 43 55.28 18.66 -6.80
C ALA A 43 55.36 19.09 -5.32
N ALA A 44 55.13 18.15 -4.39
CA ALA A 44 55.75 18.05 -3.05
C ALA A 44 55.57 19.24 -2.07
N ASP A 45 55.76 19.09 -0.76
CA ASP A 45 56.36 18.04 0.08
C ASP A 45 55.56 18.09 1.41
N ALA A 46 54.87 17.04 1.87
CA ALA A 46 55.37 15.87 2.59
C ALA A 46 56.26 16.18 3.81
N GLY A 47 55.93 15.55 4.94
CA GLY A 47 56.65 15.68 6.21
C GLY A 47 56.04 14.70 7.23
N ALA A 48 56.62 13.50 7.31
CA ALA A 48 56.03 12.33 7.97
C ALA A 48 56.63 12.03 9.37
N ALA A 49 56.25 10.85 9.91
CA ALA A 49 56.78 10.13 11.09
C ALA A 49 56.13 10.48 12.46
N GLN A 50 55.95 9.55 13.42
CA GLN A 50 55.92 8.05 13.43
C GLN A 50 55.46 7.58 14.85
N GLU A 51 54.88 6.36 14.95
CA GLU A 51 54.69 5.49 16.15
C GLU A 51 54.23 6.05 17.52
N SER A 52 53.24 5.37 18.12
CA SER A 52 53.50 4.46 19.26
C SER A 52 52.30 3.55 19.55
N ALA A 53 52.55 2.34 20.06
CA ALA A 53 51.53 1.35 20.44
C ALA A 53 51.34 1.29 21.96
N ALA A 54 50.12 0.95 22.41
CA ALA A 54 49.88 0.29 23.70
C ALA A 54 48.43 -0.27 23.80
N GLU A 55 48.28 -1.59 23.87
CA GLU A 55 47.30 -2.21 24.78
C GLU A 55 48.04 -2.60 26.08
N PRO A 56 47.34 -2.91 27.19
CA PRO A 56 47.03 -4.33 27.40
C PRO A 56 45.70 -4.67 28.10
N ALA A 57 45.22 -5.88 27.75
CA ALA A 57 44.58 -6.88 28.62
C ALA A 57 43.08 -6.77 28.99
N ALA A 58 42.42 -7.92 28.84
CA ALA A 58 41.05 -8.22 29.24
C ALA A 58 40.95 -8.81 30.66
N ASP A 59 39.75 -8.81 31.23
CA ASP A 59 39.27 -9.96 32.02
C ASP A 59 37.72 -10.08 32.02
N SER A 60 37.26 -11.32 32.18
CA SER A 60 35.95 -11.80 32.64
C SER A 60 34.65 -11.19 32.08
N ALA A 61 33.91 -12.01 31.34
CA ALA A 61 32.46 -11.93 31.26
C ALA A 61 31.82 -12.46 32.56
N GLU A 62 30.70 -11.87 32.97
CA GLU A 62 29.65 -12.53 33.76
C GLU A 62 28.28 -11.95 33.37
N ASP A 63 27.23 -12.75 33.58
CA ASP A 63 25.85 -12.52 33.14
C ASP A 63 25.10 -11.46 33.99
N SER A 64 24.42 -10.50 33.34
CA SER A 64 23.33 -9.73 33.97
C SER A 64 22.40 -9.03 32.97
N VAL A 65 21.24 -9.66 32.74
CA VAL A 65 19.90 -9.07 32.54
C VAL A 65 19.83 -7.60 32.06
N ILE A 66 19.45 -7.40 30.79
CA ILE A 66 19.15 -6.07 30.22
C ILE A 66 17.96 -5.45 30.97
N SER A 67 18.22 -4.42 31.76
CA SER A 67 17.18 -3.63 32.43
C SER A 67 16.85 -2.40 31.58
N ALA A 68 15.62 -2.33 31.08
CA ALA A 68 15.11 -1.13 30.45
C ALA A 68 14.88 -0.03 31.50
N ASN A 69 15.60 1.10 31.41
CA ASN A 69 14.98 2.41 31.60
C ASN A 69 15.86 3.60 31.14
N ALA A 70 15.20 4.76 31.01
CA ALA A 70 15.78 6.11 30.86
C ALA A 70 16.33 6.51 29.49
N LEU A 71 15.44 6.56 28.48
CA LEU A 71 15.51 7.67 27.52
C LEU A 71 15.11 8.96 28.24
N THR A 72 16.06 9.89 28.39
CA THR A 72 15.79 11.21 28.99
C THR A 72 15.11 12.13 27.98
N GLU A 73 14.02 12.76 28.40
CA GLU A 73 13.27 13.75 27.60
C GLU A 73 14.20 14.77 26.93
N THR A 74 14.08 14.89 25.61
CA THR A 74 14.71 15.98 24.88
C THR A 74 13.68 16.64 23.96
N ASN A 75 13.08 17.71 24.47
CA ASN A 75 12.41 18.76 23.71
C ASN A 75 11.18 18.35 22.86
N SER A 76 10.04 18.11 23.52
CA SER A 76 8.71 18.12 22.88
C SER A 76 8.36 19.50 22.33
N GLY A 77 8.87 19.82 21.14
CA GLY A 77 8.24 20.76 20.23
C GLY A 77 7.10 20.06 19.51
N SER A 78 5.96 19.89 20.18
CA SER A 78 4.80 19.20 19.59
C SER A 78 4.31 19.94 18.35
N ILE A 79 4.42 19.28 17.19
CA ILE A 79 3.57 19.57 16.03
C ILE A 79 2.22 18.90 16.32
N SER A 80 1.47 19.51 17.24
CA SER A 80 0.15 19.05 17.68
C SER A 80 -0.89 19.51 16.66
N GLY A 81 -1.68 18.64 16.02
CA GLY A 81 -1.75 17.18 16.13
C GLY A 81 -3.09 16.76 15.53
N MET A 82 -3.08 16.29 14.29
CA MET A 82 -4.32 16.01 13.54
C MET A 82 -4.92 14.65 13.92
N LEU A 83 -4.05 13.70 14.29
CA LEU A 83 -4.40 12.39 14.84
C LEU A 83 -3.89 12.28 16.29
N ASP A 84 -4.69 11.67 17.18
CA ASP A 84 -4.20 11.28 18.52
C ASP A 84 -3.48 9.93 18.43
N THR A 85 -2.16 9.99 18.26
CA THR A 85 -1.33 8.79 18.12
C THR A 85 -1.13 8.02 19.42
N THR A 86 -1.52 8.57 20.57
CA THR A 86 -1.19 8.01 21.90
C THR A 86 -1.96 6.73 22.26
N SER A 87 -3.05 6.44 21.54
CA SER A 87 -3.94 5.30 21.80
C SER A 87 -4.11 4.35 20.60
N LEU A 88 -3.40 4.58 19.49
CA LEU A 88 -3.53 3.77 18.27
C LEU A 88 -3.09 2.31 18.46
N PHE A 89 -2.13 2.05 19.35
CA PHE A 89 -1.66 0.70 19.69
C PHE A 89 -1.85 0.43 21.18
N THR A 90 -2.46 -0.72 21.49
CA THR A 90 -2.47 -1.25 22.85
C THR A 90 -1.16 -2.00 23.15
N ASN A 91 -0.84 -2.14 24.44
CA ASN A 91 0.29 -2.97 24.88
C ASN A 91 0.23 -4.41 24.36
N ARG A 92 -0.95 -4.96 24.04
CA ARG A 92 -1.09 -6.32 23.48
C ARG A 92 -0.78 -6.36 21.98
N ASP A 93 -1.12 -5.30 21.24
CA ASP A 93 -0.83 -5.23 19.80
C ASP A 93 0.68 -5.22 19.54
N LEU A 94 1.43 -4.51 20.40
CA LEU A 94 2.89 -4.38 20.35
C LEU A 94 3.67 -5.64 20.78
N LEU A 95 3.02 -6.70 21.28
CA LEU A 95 3.71 -7.95 21.67
C LEU A 95 4.10 -8.78 20.45
N GLN A 96 5.40 -8.83 20.16
CA GLN A 96 5.96 -9.60 19.03
C GLN A 96 6.07 -11.12 19.28
N THR A 97 5.52 -11.61 20.39
CA THR A 97 5.49 -13.05 20.73
C THR A 97 4.21 -13.38 21.48
N ALA A 98 3.57 -14.51 21.15
CA ALA A 98 2.41 -15.01 21.87
C ALA A 98 2.80 -15.80 23.14
N ASP A 99 1.97 -15.75 24.19
CA ASP A 99 2.02 -16.73 25.28
C ASP A 99 1.40 -18.05 24.78
N LEU A 100 2.18 -19.12 24.80
CA LEU A 100 1.78 -20.42 24.29
C LEU A 100 1.33 -21.40 25.39
N THR A 101 1.28 -20.97 26.66
CA THR A 101 1.05 -21.84 27.83
C THR A 101 -0.24 -22.66 27.73
N ASP A 102 -1.34 -22.02 27.34
CA ASP A 102 -2.67 -22.64 27.19
C ASP A 102 -3.10 -22.77 25.70
N ALA A 103 -2.14 -22.68 24.76
CA ALA A 103 -2.47 -22.58 23.35
C ALA A 103 -2.96 -23.91 22.73
N LYS A 104 -4.06 -23.83 21.97
CA LYS A 104 -4.64 -24.95 21.22
C LYS A 104 -3.89 -25.10 19.89
N THR A 105 -3.41 -26.29 19.54
CA THR A 105 -2.77 -26.52 18.21
C THR A 105 -3.81 -26.91 17.16
N LEU A 106 -3.78 -26.24 16.01
CA LEU A 106 -4.56 -26.58 14.81
C LEU A 106 -3.61 -27.02 13.69
N THR A 107 -3.89 -28.17 13.09
CA THR A 107 -3.07 -28.73 12.00
C THR A 107 -3.77 -28.53 10.66
N VAL A 108 -3.09 -27.83 9.75
CA VAL A 108 -3.51 -27.67 8.35
C VAL A 108 -3.25 -28.95 7.56
N SER A 109 -4.24 -29.34 6.75
CA SER A 109 -4.16 -30.44 5.79
C SER A 109 -5.20 -30.25 4.69
N ASP A 110 -5.03 -30.91 3.54
CA ASP A 110 -5.96 -30.83 2.40
C ASP A 110 -7.43 -31.04 2.81
N GLY A 111 -8.30 -30.10 2.43
CA GLY A 111 -9.74 -30.13 2.69
C GLY A 111 -10.16 -29.95 4.15
N ALA A 112 -9.27 -29.52 5.05
CA ALA A 112 -9.60 -29.29 6.45
C ALA A 112 -10.45 -28.02 6.65
N ALA A 113 -11.56 -28.15 7.37
CA ALA A 113 -12.32 -27.02 7.88
C ALA A 113 -11.91 -26.78 9.34
N LEU A 114 -11.11 -25.74 9.59
CA LEU A 114 -10.60 -25.39 10.91
C LEU A 114 -11.44 -24.24 11.47
N SER A 115 -12.11 -24.45 12.61
CA SER A 115 -12.99 -23.44 13.20
C SER A 115 -12.54 -23.05 14.60
N ILE A 116 -12.51 -21.74 14.85
CA ILE A 116 -12.22 -21.11 16.14
C ILE A 116 -13.47 -20.38 16.58
N THR A 117 -14.08 -20.83 17.69
CA THR A 117 -15.36 -20.31 18.20
C THR A 117 -15.29 -19.81 19.64
N GLU A 118 -14.08 -19.67 20.19
CA GLU A 118 -13.82 -19.28 21.57
C GLU A 118 -12.61 -18.34 21.61
N GLU A 119 -12.54 -17.48 22.63
CA GLU A 119 -11.31 -16.75 22.94
C GLU A 119 -10.16 -17.73 23.23
N GLY A 120 -8.94 -17.37 22.81
CA GLY A 120 -7.73 -18.09 23.15
C GLY A 120 -6.59 -17.89 22.15
N VAL A 121 -5.50 -18.60 22.40
CA VAL A 121 -4.32 -18.67 21.52
C VAL A 121 -4.35 -19.98 20.75
N TYR A 122 -4.15 -19.90 19.44
CA TYR A 122 -4.29 -21.01 18.49
C TYR A 122 -3.04 -21.11 17.62
N VAL A 123 -2.20 -22.12 17.84
CA VAL A 123 -1.00 -22.34 17.03
C VAL A 123 -1.35 -23.14 15.78
N LEU A 124 -1.17 -22.52 14.62
CA LEU A 124 -1.47 -23.07 13.31
C LEU A 124 -0.20 -23.61 12.65
N LYS A 125 -0.19 -24.90 12.29
CA LYS A 125 0.99 -25.57 11.70
C LYS A 125 0.62 -26.48 10.52
N GLY A 126 1.60 -26.75 9.66
CA GLY A 126 1.48 -27.74 8.59
C GLY A 126 1.01 -27.15 7.26
N SER A 127 0.76 -28.01 6.28
CA SER A 127 0.56 -27.61 4.89
C SER A 127 -0.65 -28.28 4.26
N GLY A 128 -1.47 -27.54 3.52
CA GLY A 128 -2.65 -28.11 2.87
C GLY A 128 -3.35 -27.17 1.89
N LYS A 129 -4.22 -27.77 1.08
CA LYS A 129 -5.04 -27.07 0.07
C LYS A 129 -6.52 -27.07 0.40
N ASP A 130 -7.23 -26.07 -0.11
CA ASP A 130 -8.67 -25.90 0.09
C ASP A 130 -9.06 -26.05 1.58
N CYS A 131 -8.28 -25.38 2.43
CA CYS A 131 -8.35 -25.38 3.89
C CYS A 131 -8.51 -23.94 4.38
N THR A 132 -9.56 -23.66 5.14
CA THR A 132 -9.79 -22.32 5.72
C THR A 132 -9.79 -22.41 7.24
N VAL A 133 -9.12 -21.44 7.87
CA VAL A 133 -9.23 -21.15 9.30
C VAL A 133 -10.33 -20.10 9.48
N THR A 134 -11.49 -20.53 9.97
CA THR A 134 -12.64 -19.66 10.21
C THR A 134 -12.71 -19.26 11.67
N VAL A 135 -12.61 -17.96 11.96
CA VAL A 135 -12.89 -17.40 13.29
C VAL A 135 -14.34 -16.92 13.34
N ASN A 136 -15.13 -17.48 14.24
CA ASN A 136 -16.52 -17.10 14.50
C ASN A 136 -16.76 -17.23 16.01
N ALA A 137 -16.14 -16.33 16.76
CA ALA A 137 -16.18 -16.29 18.21
C ALA A 137 -17.26 -15.30 18.69
N ASP A 138 -17.31 -15.07 20.00
CA ASP A 138 -18.14 -14.00 20.58
C ASP A 138 -17.60 -12.61 20.18
N GLU A 139 -18.48 -11.63 20.00
CA GLU A 139 -18.12 -10.24 19.64
C GLU A 139 -17.24 -9.54 20.71
N SER A 140 -17.09 -10.12 21.90
CA SER A 140 -16.16 -9.66 22.94
C SER A 140 -14.82 -10.43 23.00
N ALA A 141 -14.62 -11.45 22.17
CA ALA A 141 -13.49 -12.38 22.25
C ALA A 141 -12.23 -11.90 21.51
N LYS A 142 -11.06 -12.05 22.14
CA LYS A 142 -9.75 -11.68 21.58
C LYS A 142 -8.92 -12.89 21.16
N VAL A 143 -9.12 -13.34 19.93
CA VAL A 143 -8.49 -14.54 19.35
C VAL A 143 -7.08 -14.25 18.84
N GLN A 144 -6.11 -15.11 19.14
CA GLN A 144 -4.75 -15.01 18.60
C GLN A 144 -4.37 -16.26 17.81
N ILE A 145 -4.16 -16.12 16.51
CA ILE A 145 -3.66 -17.15 15.61
C ILE A 145 -2.14 -16.99 15.50
N VAL A 146 -1.38 -18.02 15.89
CA VAL A 146 0.08 -18.03 15.84
C VAL A 146 0.51 -18.89 14.66
N LEU A 147 1.13 -18.27 13.65
CA LEU A 147 1.59 -18.94 12.44
C LEU A 147 2.98 -19.55 12.68
N ASP A 148 3.06 -20.89 12.74
CA ASP A 148 4.31 -21.60 12.98
C ASP A 148 4.56 -22.70 11.93
N GLY A 149 5.12 -22.28 10.80
CA GLY A 149 5.44 -23.16 9.68
C GLY A 149 4.19 -23.61 8.94
N VAL A 150 3.26 -22.68 8.68
CA VAL A 150 2.01 -22.95 7.97
C VAL A 150 2.10 -22.63 6.48
N SER A 151 1.51 -23.50 5.65
CA SER A 151 1.30 -23.25 4.22
C SER A 151 -0.13 -23.59 3.79
N ILE A 152 -0.90 -22.59 3.34
CA ILE A 152 -2.26 -22.77 2.83
C ILE A 152 -2.34 -22.29 1.38
N THR A 153 -2.91 -23.13 0.50
CA THR A 153 -3.27 -22.74 -0.87
C THR A 153 -4.71 -23.10 -1.18
N ASN A 154 -5.58 -22.10 -1.26
CA ASN A 154 -6.98 -22.28 -1.61
C ASN A 154 -7.23 -21.91 -3.07
N SER A 155 -8.29 -22.48 -3.64
CA SER A 155 -8.73 -22.18 -5.00
C SER A 155 -9.67 -20.97 -5.06
N ASP A 156 -10.62 -20.84 -4.13
CA ASP A 156 -11.71 -19.85 -4.24
C ASP A 156 -12.16 -19.19 -2.92
N PHE A 157 -11.38 -19.30 -1.83
CA PHE A 157 -11.81 -18.80 -0.51
C PHE A 157 -10.62 -18.42 0.39
N PRO A 158 -10.76 -17.44 1.31
CA PRO A 158 -9.66 -17.01 2.18
C PRO A 158 -8.98 -18.17 2.93
N ALA A 159 -7.69 -18.02 3.18
CA ALA A 159 -6.93 -18.94 4.03
C ALA A 159 -7.27 -18.73 5.51
N ILE A 160 -7.44 -17.47 5.90
CA ILE A 160 -7.98 -17.05 7.21
C ILE A 160 -9.21 -16.18 6.94
N TYR A 161 -10.35 -16.55 7.54
CA TYR A 161 -11.61 -15.82 7.42
C TYR A 161 -12.18 -15.53 8.82
N VAL A 162 -12.23 -14.25 9.21
CA VAL A 162 -12.85 -13.82 10.47
C VAL A 162 -14.26 -13.31 10.18
N ILE A 163 -15.25 -14.04 10.71
CA ILE A 163 -16.68 -13.70 10.67
C ILE A 163 -17.05 -12.79 11.83
N SER A 164 -16.54 -13.08 13.03
CA SER A 164 -16.77 -12.30 14.25
C SER A 164 -15.72 -12.60 15.33
N ALA A 165 -15.24 -11.53 15.96
CA ALA A 165 -14.47 -11.44 17.20
C ALA A 165 -14.46 -9.96 17.66
N ASP A 166 -13.97 -9.64 18.86
CA ASP A 166 -13.62 -8.25 19.22
C ASP A 166 -12.36 -7.80 18.47
N LYS A 167 -11.37 -8.70 18.40
CA LYS A 167 -10.07 -8.46 17.76
C LYS A 167 -9.37 -9.79 17.45
N VAL A 168 -8.79 -9.90 16.26
CA VAL A 168 -7.97 -11.05 15.88
C VAL A 168 -6.52 -10.64 15.70
N PHE A 169 -5.62 -11.38 16.35
CA PHE A 169 -4.17 -11.25 16.21
C PHE A 169 -3.67 -12.36 15.29
N VAL A 170 -2.90 -12.02 14.26
CA VAL A 170 -2.13 -12.95 13.41
C VAL A 170 -0.65 -12.74 13.71
N THR A 171 -0.12 -13.60 14.57
CA THR A 171 1.26 -13.52 15.09
C THR A 171 2.18 -14.46 14.33
N THR A 172 3.20 -13.92 13.68
CA THR A 172 4.24 -14.71 13.00
C THR A 172 5.32 -15.18 13.99
N THR A 173 5.71 -16.45 13.93
CA THR A 173 6.94 -16.95 14.59
C THR A 173 8.11 -16.91 13.62
N ASP A 174 9.34 -17.12 14.11
CA ASP A 174 10.59 -17.21 13.32
C ASP A 174 10.55 -18.22 12.15
N SER A 175 9.51 -19.05 12.05
CA SER A 175 9.21 -19.92 10.91
C SER A 175 8.73 -19.14 9.68
N GLU A 176 9.01 -19.64 8.48
CA GLU A 176 8.38 -19.13 7.25
C GLU A 176 6.93 -19.62 7.14
N ASN A 177 6.02 -18.70 6.79
CA ASN A 177 4.59 -18.98 6.60
C ASN A 177 4.14 -18.50 5.22
N SER A 178 3.21 -19.20 4.58
CA SER A 178 2.67 -18.81 3.26
C SER A 178 1.17 -19.06 3.17
N LEU A 179 0.41 -18.07 2.72
CA LEU A 179 -1.04 -18.15 2.52
C LEU A 179 -1.35 -17.68 1.10
N SER A 180 -2.21 -18.40 0.38
CA SER A 180 -2.44 -18.11 -1.04
C SER A 180 -3.86 -18.45 -1.50
N VAL A 181 -4.41 -17.64 -2.40
CA VAL A 181 -5.64 -17.92 -3.15
C VAL A 181 -5.34 -17.77 -4.64
N THR A 182 -5.52 -18.88 -5.38
CA THR A 182 -5.03 -19.02 -6.77
C THR A 182 -6.08 -18.79 -7.85
N GLY A 183 -7.36 -18.64 -7.47
CA GLY A 183 -8.48 -18.37 -8.35
C GLY A 183 -9.39 -17.27 -7.81
N SER A 184 -10.59 -17.16 -8.37
CA SER A 184 -11.56 -16.14 -7.97
C SER A 184 -12.21 -16.42 -6.63
N PHE A 185 -12.27 -15.41 -5.76
CA PHE A 185 -12.96 -15.47 -4.48
C PHE A 185 -14.46 -15.71 -4.63
N ARG A 186 -14.98 -16.65 -3.82
CA ARG A 186 -16.41 -16.97 -3.67
C ARG A 186 -16.94 -16.30 -2.41
N ALA A 187 -17.89 -15.37 -2.57
CA ALA A 187 -18.57 -14.70 -1.46
C ALA A 187 -19.24 -15.65 -0.45
N ASP A 188 -19.36 -15.18 0.81
CA ASP A 188 -20.14 -15.83 1.88
C ASP A 188 -21.41 -15.00 2.18
N GLY A 189 -22.51 -15.41 1.55
CA GLY A 189 -23.75 -14.64 1.55
C GLY A 189 -23.56 -13.28 0.86
N GLU A 190 -23.85 -12.20 1.58
CA GLU A 190 -23.60 -10.82 1.13
C GLU A 190 -22.14 -10.36 1.38
N THR A 191 -21.30 -11.18 2.04
CA THR A 191 -19.90 -10.83 2.32
C THR A 191 -19.04 -11.13 1.09
N ASN A 192 -18.52 -10.10 0.43
CA ASN A 192 -17.45 -10.28 -0.55
C ASN A 192 -16.16 -10.63 0.19
N THR A 193 -15.78 -11.91 0.22
CA THR A 193 -14.57 -12.38 0.92
C THR A 193 -13.38 -12.33 -0.03
N ASP A 194 -12.94 -11.13 -0.36
CA ASP A 194 -12.05 -10.80 -1.50
C ASP A 194 -10.53 -10.82 -1.18
N ALA A 195 -10.13 -11.31 0.00
CA ALA A 195 -8.74 -11.32 0.46
C ALA A 195 -8.23 -12.68 0.95
N VAL A 196 -6.92 -12.91 0.91
CA VAL A 196 -6.30 -14.16 1.40
C VAL A 196 -6.41 -14.29 2.92
N ILE A 197 -6.23 -13.17 3.63
CA ILE A 197 -6.69 -12.97 5.01
C ILE A 197 -7.80 -11.95 4.95
N PHE A 198 -9.03 -12.37 5.27
CA PHE A 198 -10.20 -11.48 5.27
C PHE A 198 -10.79 -11.40 6.67
N SER A 199 -10.95 -10.19 7.21
CA SER A 199 -11.51 -9.95 8.53
C SER A 199 -12.70 -9.00 8.51
N LYS A 200 -13.79 -9.39 9.18
CA LYS A 200 -14.96 -8.53 9.49
C LYS A 200 -14.86 -7.86 10.88
N SER A 201 -13.66 -7.86 11.44
CA SER A 201 -13.35 -7.40 12.79
C SER A 201 -11.93 -6.84 12.80
N ASP A 202 -11.61 -5.99 13.76
CA ASP A 202 -10.26 -5.49 14.07
C ASP A 202 -9.16 -6.57 13.88
N LEU A 203 -8.19 -6.29 13.00
CA LEU A 203 -7.08 -7.20 12.69
C LEU A 203 -5.75 -6.62 13.17
N VAL A 204 -4.94 -7.45 13.83
CA VAL A 204 -3.57 -7.10 14.26
C VAL A 204 -2.58 -8.08 13.65
N LEU A 205 -1.62 -7.57 12.89
CA LEU A 205 -0.49 -8.32 12.36
C LEU A 205 0.76 -8.00 13.22
N ASN A 206 1.37 -9.03 13.79
CA ASN A 206 2.58 -8.86 14.60
C ASN A 206 3.47 -10.12 14.55
N GLY A 207 4.57 -10.09 15.30
CA GLY A 207 5.56 -11.16 15.36
C GLY A 207 6.92 -10.74 14.81
N ALA A 208 7.92 -11.60 14.97
CA ALA A 208 9.26 -11.40 14.39
C ALA A 208 9.45 -12.15 13.06
N GLY A 209 8.43 -12.90 12.63
CA GLY A 209 8.51 -13.90 11.57
C GLY A 209 8.27 -13.39 10.16
N LYS A 210 8.22 -14.33 9.21
CA LYS A 210 7.88 -14.07 7.81
C LYS A 210 6.50 -14.64 7.44
N LEU A 211 5.74 -13.85 6.68
CA LEU A 211 4.51 -14.25 6.02
C LEU A 211 4.55 -13.86 4.53
N ASP A 212 4.36 -14.85 3.66
CA ASP A 212 4.16 -14.73 2.22
C ASP A 212 2.66 -14.81 1.91
N VAL A 213 2.12 -13.82 1.17
CA VAL A 213 0.71 -13.73 0.81
C VAL A 213 0.57 -13.54 -0.71
N GLN A 214 -0.19 -14.42 -1.36
CA GLN A 214 -0.41 -14.37 -2.82
C GLN A 214 -1.89 -14.42 -3.17
N SER A 215 -2.41 -13.34 -3.78
CA SER A 215 -3.82 -13.18 -4.15
C SER A 215 -3.98 -13.00 -5.66
N ALA A 216 -4.34 -14.07 -6.36
CA ALA A 216 -4.36 -14.08 -7.83
C ALA A 216 -5.51 -13.27 -8.47
N SER A 217 -6.51 -12.82 -7.70
CA SER A 217 -7.66 -12.09 -8.24
C SER A 217 -8.29 -11.06 -7.30
N GLY A 218 -7.66 -10.75 -6.16
CA GLY A 218 -8.24 -9.88 -5.14
C GLY A 218 -7.18 -9.28 -4.24
N ASN A 219 -7.61 -8.89 -3.04
CA ASN A 219 -6.78 -8.22 -2.06
C ASN A 219 -5.82 -9.20 -1.37
N GLY A 220 -4.71 -8.71 -0.83
CA GLY A 220 -3.79 -9.51 -0.01
C GLY A 220 -4.39 -9.78 1.36
N ILE A 221 -4.50 -8.73 2.16
CA ILE A 221 -5.01 -8.73 3.53
C ILE A 221 -6.04 -7.61 3.68
N THR A 222 -7.25 -7.96 4.13
CA THR A 222 -8.37 -7.03 4.33
C THR A 222 -8.86 -7.07 5.77
N SER A 223 -9.02 -5.88 6.38
CA SER A 223 -9.89 -5.66 7.53
C SER A 223 -11.09 -4.80 7.12
N LYS A 224 -12.30 -5.13 7.56
CA LYS A 224 -13.48 -4.27 7.37
C LYS A 224 -13.73 -3.31 8.55
N ASP A 225 -12.83 -3.31 9.54
CA ASP A 225 -12.67 -2.31 10.61
C ASP A 225 -11.19 -1.81 10.59
N ASP A 226 -10.50 -1.70 11.73
CA ASP A 226 -9.08 -1.33 11.79
C ASP A 226 -8.13 -2.47 11.37
N LEU A 227 -6.98 -2.09 10.81
CA LEU A 227 -5.80 -2.93 10.61
C LEU A 227 -4.59 -2.32 11.34
N ARG A 228 -4.00 -3.06 12.28
CA ARG A 228 -2.79 -2.65 13.02
C ARG A 228 -1.63 -3.56 12.69
N ILE A 229 -0.47 -3.00 12.35
CA ILE A 229 0.75 -3.75 12.06
C ILE A 229 1.88 -3.26 12.96
N THR A 230 2.42 -4.14 13.81
CA THR A 230 3.39 -3.73 14.85
C THR A 230 4.75 -4.40 14.72
N GLY A 231 4.91 -5.30 13.74
CA GLY A 231 6.13 -6.05 13.45
C GLY A 231 5.86 -7.12 12.42
N GLY A 232 6.90 -7.87 12.06
CA GLY A 232 6.83 -8.97 11.08
C GLY A 232 7.45 -8.61 9.74
N THR A 233 7.68 -9.62 8.90
CA THR A 233 8.15 -9.48 7.51
C THR A 233 7.08 -10.01 6.57
N TYR A 234 6.52 -9.12 5.74
CA TYR A 234 5.44 -9.43 4.82
C TYR A 234 5.95 -9.36 3.38
N THR A 235 5.74 -10.43 2.62
CA THR A 235 5.87 -10.43 1.16
C THR A 235 4.48 -10.62 0.60
N VAL A 236 3.90 -9.60 -0.05
CA VAL A 236 2.52 -9.61 -0.53
C VAL A 236 2.50 -9.37 -2.03
N SER A 237 1.78 -10.20 -2.77
CA SER A 237 1.44 -9.97 -4.18
C SER A 237 -0.07 -10.10 -4.36
N SER A 238 -0.69 -9.08 -4.95
CA SER A 238 -2.16 -8.96 -5.04
C SER A 238 -2.62 -8.43 -6.39
N LYS A 239 -3.76 -8.94 -6.87
CA LYS A 239 -4.38 -8.45 -8.12
C LYS A 239 -5.25 -7.20 -7.91
N LEU A 240 -5.63 -6.94 -6.67
CA LEU A 240 -6.19 -5.69 -6.17
C LEU A 240 -5.29 -5.24 -5.00
N ASP A 241 -5.83 -4.65 -3.93
CA ASP A 241 -5.05 -3.98 -2.89
C ASP A 241 -4.29 -4.94 -1.97
N SER A 242 -3.02 -4.67 -1.69
CA SER A 242 -2.21 -5.60 -0.89
C SER A 242 -2.55 -5.57 0.61
N PHE A 243 -2.74 -4.37 1.16
CA PHE A 243 -3.28 -4.15 2.49
C PHE A 243 -4.47 -3.18 2.40
N GLU A 244 -5.66 -3.66 2.73
CA GLU A 244 -6.90 -2.88 2.75
C GLU A 244 -7.45 -2.81 4.18
N ALA A 245 -7.86 -1.61 4.62
CA ALA A 245 -8.71 -1.46 5.80
C ALA A 245 -9.81 -0.43 5.55
N ASN A 246 -11.00 -0.65 6.10
CA ASN A 246 -12.08 0.33 5.96
C ASN A 246 -11.79 1.60 6.79
N ASP A 247 -11.52 1.46 8.09
CA ASP A 247 -11.50 2.61 9.00
C ASP A 247 -10.09 3.16 9.25
N SER A 248 -9.11 2.30 9.54
CA SER A 248 -7.71 2.73 9.65
C SER A 248 -6.68 1.65 9.35
N ILE A 249 -5.52 2.06 8.83
CA ILE A 249 -4.28 1.28 8.87
C ILE A 249 -3.28 2.00 9.77
N ALA A 250 -2.85 1.35 10.86
CA ALA A 250 -1.82 1.89 11.75
C ALA A 250 -0.58 0.98 11.78
N VAL A 251 0.58 1.49 11.36
CA VAL A 251 1.86 0.77 11.34
C VAL A 251 2.82 1.35 12.36
N SER A 252 3.32 0.53 13.29
CA SER A 252 4.39 0.90 14.25
C SER A 252 5.72 0.19 13.99
N GLY A 253 5.75 -0.73 13.03
CA GLY A 253 6.95 -1.43 12.61
C GLY A 253 6.62 -2.59 11.69
N GLY A 254 7.68 -3.20 11.14
CA GLY A 254 7.58 -4.30 10.18
C GLY A 254 8.47 -4.07 8.96
N THR A 255 8.56 -5.07 8.11
CA THR A 255 9.22 -5.02 6.80
C THR A 255 8.25 -5.50 5.73
N PHE A 256 8.06 -4.73 4.67
CA PHE A 256 7.06 -4.95 3.64
C PHE A 256 7.75 -5.00 2.27
N THR A 257 7.53 -6.08 1.53
CA THR A 257 7.82 -6.19 0.10
C THR A 257 6.51 -6.45 -0.61
N VAL A 258 6.02 -5.48 -1.38
CA VAL A 258 4.67 -5.47 -1.94
C VAL A 258 4.72 -5.32 -3.46
N ASP A 259 3.89 -6.08 -4.15
CA ASP A 259 3.72 -6.10 -5.60
C ASP A 259 2.22 -6.15 -5.93
N SER A 260 1.62 -4.98 -6.19
CA SER A 260 0.16 -4.80 -6.29
C SER A 260 -0.27 -4.30 -7.67
N ASP A 261 -1.24 -4.96 -8.28
CA ASP A 261 -1.88 -4.49 -9.53
C ASP A 261 -2.94 -3.37 -9.28
N LYS A 262 -3.10 -2.93 -8.03
CA LYS A 262 -3.83 -1.71 -7.63
C LYS A 262 -2.97 -0.97 -6.59
N ASP A 263 -3.37 -0.87 -5.33
CA ASP A 263 -2.64 -0.10 -4.31
C ASP A 263 -1.83 -1.01 -3.41
N ALA A 264 -0.67 -0.56 -2.93
CA ALA A 264 0.08 -1.34 -1.95
C ALA A 264 -0.56 -1.26 -0.56
N PHE A 265 -1.05 -0.08 -0.17
CA PHE A 265 -1.87 0.17 1.02
C PHE A 265 -3.06 1.07 0.65
N HIS A 266 -4.28 0.68 1.00
CA HIS A 266 -5.53 1.38 0.67
C HIS A 266 -6.41 1.52 1.92
N CYS A 267 -7.01 2.69 2.15
CA CYS A 267 -7.89 2.89 3.30
C CYS A 267 -9.11 3.78 2.99
N GLU A 268 -10.25 3.11 2.76
CA GLU A 268 -11.56 3.72 2.50
C GLU A 268 -12.71 2.84 3.03
N ASN A 269 -13.66 3.42 3.75
CA ASN A 269 -14.95 2.81 4.11
C ASN A 269 -16.11 3.29 3.21
N ASP A 270 -17.29 2.67 3.32
CA ASP A 270 -18.49 2.99 2.54
C ASP A 270 -18.97 4.48 2.60
N ASN A 271 -18.42 5.29 3.52
CA ASN A 271 -18.72 6.73 3.65
C ASN A 271 -17.66 7.64 3.00
N ALA A 272 -16.62 7.10 2.37
CA ALA A 272 -15.42 7.80 1.94
C ALA A 272 -14.67 8.46 3.11
N GLU A 273 -14.36 7.66 4.13
CA GLU A 273 -13.48 7.98 5.26
C GLU A 273 -12.41 6.89 5.37
N GLY A 274 -11.20 7.20 5.87
CA GLY A 274 -10.15 6.18 6.06
C GLY A 274 -8.77 6.79 6.33
N THR A 275 -8.10 6.37 7.42
CA THR A 275 -6.84 6.98 7.88
C THR A 275 -5.67 6.00 7.86
N VAL A 276 -4.53 6.39 7.27
CA VAL A 276 -3.27 5.64 7.34
C VAL A 276 -2.28 6.38 8.22
N TYR A 277 -1.74 5.71 9.23
CA TYR A 277 -0.71 6.22 10.13
C TYR A 277 0.52 5.30 10.15
N ILE A 278 1.71 5.88 9.98
CA ILE A 278 2.97 5.14 9.98
C ILE A 278 3.96 5.81 10.94
N ALA A 279 4.22 5.14 12.08
CA ALA A 279 5.23 5.59 13.03
C ALA A 279 6.66 5.17 12.62
N ASP A 280 6.82 3.95 12.12
CA ASP A 280 8.09 3.38 11.66
C ASP A 280 7.85 2.13 10.78
N GLY A 281 8.90 1.65 10.09
CA GLY A 281 8.87 0.45 9.27
C GLY A 281 9.85 0.49 8.09
N THR A 282 9.95 -0.60 7.33
CA THR A 282 10.70 -0.63 6.06
C THR A 282 9.79 -1.11 4.94
N PHE A 283 9.58 -0.26 3.93
CA PHE A 283 8.60 -0.45 2.88
C PHE A 283 9.29 -0.47 1.51
N THR A 284 9.13 -1.58 0.77
CA THR A 284 9.47 -1.69 -0.65
C THR A 284 8.18 -2.00 -1.39
N LEU A 285 7.59 -0.98 -2.02
CA LEU A 285 6.25 -1.02 -2.58
C LEU A 285 6.33 -0.84 -4.10
N THR A 286 5.80 -1.81 -4.83
CA THR A 286 5.45 -1.67 -6.24
C THR A 286 3.93 -1.74 -6.34
N ALA A 287 3.33 -0.74 -6.98
CA ALA A 287 1.89 -0.62 -7.18
C ALA A 287 1.62 -0.18 -8.63
N GLU A 288 0.54 -0.62 -9.26
CA GLU A 288 0.12 -0.11 -10.59
C GLU A 288 -0.83 1.10 -10.47
N SER A 289 -1.41 1.33 -9.29
CA SER A 289 -2.09 2.57 -8.89
C SER A 289 -1.25 3.21 -7.78
N ASP A 290 -1.66 3.11 -6.51
CA ASP A 290 -1.13 4.00 -5.48
C ASP A 290 -0.17 3.30 -4.51
N GLY A 291 0.95 3.96 -4.20
CA GLY A 291 1.91 3.46 -3.23
C GLY A 291 1.28 3.37 -1.83
N ILE A 292 0.64 4.44 -1.37
CA ILE A 292 -0.18 4.47 -0.16
C ILE A 292 -1.34 5.45 -0.41
N GLN A 293 -2.56 4.95 -0.37
CA GLN A 293 -3.80 5.74 -0.43
C GLN A 293 -4.46 5.77 0.97
N ALA A 294 -4.96 6.94 1.36
CA ALA A 294 -5.82 7.09 2.54
C ALA A 294 -6.87 8.18 2.30
N THR A 295 -8.16 7.88 2.43
CA THR A 295 -9.21 8.84 2.01
C THR A 295 -9.25 10.12 2.84
N ASP A 296 -9.06 10.01 4.16
CA ASP A 296 -9.09 11.14 5.10
C ASP A 296 -7.72 11.79 5.32
N LEU A 297 -6.75 10.99 5.80
CA LEU A 297 -5.46 11.44 6.29
C LEU A 297 -4.42 10.33 6.11
N LEU A 298 -3.29 10.68 5.51
CA LEU A 298 -2.05 9.91 5.55
C LEU A 298 -1.03 10.65 6.42
N GLN A 299 -0.64 10.08 7.57
CA GLN A 299 0.38 10.64 8.45
C GLN A 299 1.60 9.71 8.57
N ILE A 300 2.78 10.21 8.21
CA ILE A 300 4.07 9.50 8.29
C ILE A 300 5.00 10.21 9.28
N ASP A 301 5.22 9.59 10.44
CA ASP A 301 6.15 10.08 11.48
C ASP A 301 7.57 9.50 11.33
N GLY A 302 7.72 8.37 10.62
CA GLY A 302 9.00 7.68 10.46
C GLY A 302 8.96 6.54 9.45
N GLY A 303 10.02 5.72 9.41
CA GLY A 303 10.19 4.62 8.48
C GLY A 303 11.11 4.91 7.28
N THR A 304 11.40 3.86 6.51
CA THR A 304 12.17 3.91 5.26
C THR A 304 11.34 3.34 4.13
N PHE A 305 11.17 4.11 3.05
CA PHE A 305 10.30 3.77 1.93
C PHE A 305 11.08 3.77 0.61
N THR A 306 10.76 2.80 -0.25
CA THR A 306 11.07 2.76 -1.67
C THR A 306 9.78 2.41 -2.39
N ILE A 307 9.20 3.38 -3.09
CA ILE A 307 7.88 3.29 -3.73
C ILE A 307 8.07 3.44 -5.24
N THR A 308 7.46 2.56 -6.02
CA THR A 308 7.33 2.66 -7.48
C THR A 308 5.87 2.45 -7.85
N SER A 309 5.22 3.47 -8.42
CA SER A 309 3.77 3.50 -8.55
C SER A 309 3.27 4.48 -9.61
N ALA A 310 1.96 4.53 -9.86
CA ALA A 310 1.34 5.62 -10.60
C ALA A 310 1.45 6.90 -9.75
N GLU A 311 0.74 6.94 -8.61
CA GLU A 311 0.94 7.97 -7.59
C GLU A 311 1.69 7.42 -6.37
N GLY A 312 2.59 8.22 -5.79
CA GLY A 312 3.43 7.78 -4.67
C GLY A 312 2.67 7.68 -3.35
N LEU A 313 2.05 8.78 -2.94
CA LEU A 313 1.29 8.94 -1.69
C LEU A 313 0.05 9.80 -1.99
N GLU A 314 -1.16 9.26 -1.79
CA GLU A 314 -2.43 9.96 -2.10
C GLU A 314 -3.30 10.10 -0.83
N SER A 315 -3.84 11.29 -0.57
CA SER A 315 -4.85 11.51 0.47
C SER A 315 -5.63 12.82 0.29
N THR A 316 -6.65 13.07 1.11
CA THR A 316 -7.13 14.45 1.31
C THR A 316 -6.11 15.29 2.09
N TYR A 317 -5.46 14.71 3.11
CA TYR A 317 -4.39 15.38 3.85
C TYR A 317 -3.17 14.46 3.94
N VAL A 318 -2.04 14.87 3.36
CA VAL A 318 -0.77 14.15 3.48
C VAL A 318 0.13 14.90 4.46
N GLN A 319 0.42 14.30 5.61
CA GLN A 319 1.35 14.84 6.61
C GLN A 319 2.61 13.98 6.71
N ILE A 320 3.78 14.59 6.51
CA ILE A 320 5.08 13.93 6.61
C ILE A 320 5.92 14.63 7.69
N ASN A 321 5.97 14.03 8.87
CA ASN A 321 6.74 14.51 10.02
C ASN A 321 8.16 13.93 10.05
N GLY A 322 8.41 12.81 9.36
CA GLY A 322 9.72 12.16 9.35
C GLY A 322 9.87 11.04 8.33
N GLY A 323 10.94 10.24 8.48
CA GLY A 323 11.26 9.11 7.61
C GLY A 323 12.27 9.41 6.49
N THR A 324 12.64 8.36 5.75
CA THR A 324 13.42 8.43 4.51
C THR A 324 12.57 7.86 3.38
N ILE A 325 12.10 8.72 2.47
CA ILE A 325 11.05 8.38 1.51
C ILE A 325 11.60 8.53 0.10
N ASN A 326 11.69 7.41 -0.64
CA ASN A 326 12.12 7.41 -2.03
C ASN A 326 10.93 7.02 -2.92
N ILE A 327 10.52 7.89 -3.83
CA ILE A 327 9.37 7.70 -4.72
C ILE A 327 9.86 7.75 -6.18
N SER A 328 9.37 6.81 -6.98
CA SER A 328 9.49 6.80 -8.44
C SER A 328 8.08 6.67 -9.03
N ALA A 329 7.46 7.80 -9.34
CA ALA A 329 6.06 7.89 -9.76
C ALA A 329 5.93 8.11 -11.27
N SER A 330 4.91 7.52 -11.90
CA SER A 330 4.60 7.74 -13.32
C SER A 330 3.47 8.76 -13.58
N ASP A 331 2.64 9.02 -12.57
CA ASP A 331 1.72 10.16 -12.49
C ASP A 331 2.30 11.14 -11.44
N ASP A 332 1.71 11.29 -10.25
CA ASP A 332 2.15 12.24 -9.22
C ASP A 332 2.98 11.65 -8.07
N GLY A 333 3.97 12.41 -7.58
CA GLY A 333 4.87 11.93 -6.53
C GLY A 333 4.19 11.88 -5.16
N ILE A 334 3.45 12.93 -4.83
CA ILE A 334 2.56 13.06 -3.68
C ILE A 334 1.36 13.85 -4.16
N ASN A 335 0.14 13.35 -3.96
CA ASN A 335 -1.09 13.99 -4.39
C ASN A 335 -1.98 14.28 -3.17
N ALA A 336 -2.42 15.53 -3.03
CA ALA A 336 -3.54 15.89 -2.17
C ALA A 336 -4.79 16.26 -2.99
N VAL A 337 -5.86 15.47 -2.85
CA VAL A 337 -7.13 15.65 -3.57
C VAL A 337 -8.32 15.58 -2.61
N SER A 338 -9.36 16.39 -2.83
CA SER A 338 -10.56 16.40 -1.95
C SER A 338 -11.42 15.16 -2.16
N MET A 339 -11.09 14.08 -1.44
CA MET A 339 -11.93 12.87 -1.35
C MET A 339 -12.99 13.03 -0.25
N THR A 340 -12.57 13.54 0.91
CA THR A 340 -13.44 13.87 2.06
C THR A 340 -13.68 15.39 2.18
N ASN A 341 -14.58 15.77 3.08
CA ASN A 341 -14.79 17.17 3.52
C ASN A 341 -14.40 17.41 4.99
N LYS A 342 -13.79 16.40 5.63
CA LYS A 342 -13.34 16.41 7.03
C LYS A 342 -12.07 17.22 7.26
N TYR A 343 -11.22 17.31 6.23
CA TYR A 343 -9.95 18.03 6.22
C TYR A 343 -9.88 19.00 5.04
N ASP A 344 -9.05 20.03 5.17
CA ASP A 344 -8.62 20.85 4.02
C ASP A 344 -7.67 20.01 3.15
N THR A 345 -7.68 20.22 1.82
CA THR A 345 -6.80 19.50 0.90
C THR A 345 -5.37 20.04 0.97
N VAL A 346 -4.44 19.24 1.52
CA VAL A 346 -3.10 19.72 1.88
C VAL A 346 -2.02 18.65 1.75
N VAL A 347 -0.84 19.05 1.26
CA VAL A 347 0.43 18.36 1.54
C VAL A 347 1.23 19.18 2.56
N GLU A 348 1.53 18.60 3.72
CA GLU A 348 2.35 19.21 4.78
C GLU A 348 3.61 18.37 5.06
N ILE A 349 4.79 18.93 4.75
CA ILE A 349 6.10 18.32 5.00
C ILE A 349 6.79 19.05 6.14
N ASN A 350 6.71 18.46 7.33
CA ASN A 350 7.31 18.96 8.56
C ASN A 350 8.73 18.43 8.80
N GLY A 351 9.11 17.30 8.19
CA GLY A 351 10.42 16.68 8.36
C GLY A 351 10.68 15.56 7.36
N GLY A 352 11.75 14.78 7.63
CA GLY A 352 12.17 13.66 6.80
C GLY A 352 13.14 14.01 5.66
N GLU A 353 13.58 12.97 4.96
CA GLU A 353 14.44 13.03 3.78
C GLU A 353 13.70 12.39 2.60
N LEU A 354 13.17 13.23 1.71
CA LEU A 354 12.33 12.84 0.58
C LEU A 354 13.14 12.94 -0.71
N THR A 355 13.19 11.87 -1.50
CA THR A 355 13.68 11.88 -2.89
C THR A 355 12.58 11.43 -3.81
N ILE A 356 12.13 12.32 -4.69
CA ILE A 356 11.00 12.09 -5.60
C ILE A 356 11.54 12.17 -7.03
N VAL A 357 11.35 11.11 -7.81
CA VAL A 357 11.77 11.01 -9.20
C VAL A 357 10.54 10.78 -10.07
N MET A 358 10.28 11.72 -10.98
CA MET A 358 9.10 11.68 -11.83
C MET A 358 9.38 11.03 -13.18
N GLY A 359 8.37 10.35 -13.70
CA GLY A 359 8.30 9.83 -15.06
C GLY A 359 8.27 10.92 -16.13
N GLN A 360 7.73 10.59 -17.30
CA GLN A 360 7.52 11.54 -18.40
C GLN A 360 6.01 11.67 -18.63
N GLY A 361 5.45 12.88 -18.51
CA GLY A 361 4.03 13.13 -18.73
C GLY A 361 3.62 14.56 -18.38
N ASP A 362 2.32 14.78 -18.27
CA ASP A 362 1.77 15.66 -17.23
C ASP A 362 1.98 14.87 -15.93
N THR A 363 2.78 15.40 -15.02
CA THR A 363 3.21 14.75 -13.77
C THR A 363 3.77 15.82 -12.85
N ASP A 364 3.38 15.82 -11.59
CA ASP A 364 3.86 16.71 -10.56
C ASP A 364 4.52 15.94 -9.41
N ALA A 365 5.70 16.39 -8.99
CA ALA A 365 6.38 15.73 -7.88
C ALA A 365 5.62 15.88 -6.55
N ILE A 366 4.87 16.97 -6.40
CA ILE A 366 3.91 17.20 -5.32
C ILE A 366 2.73 18.00 -5.91
N ASP A 367 1.56 17.38 -6.10
CA ASP A 367 0.30 18.07 -6.40
C ASP A 367 -0.51 18.30 -5.11
N ALA A 368 -1.23 19.42 -5.07
CA ALA A 368 -2.32 19.63 -4.14
C ALA A 368 -3.44 20.45 -4.77
N ASN A 369 -4.64 19.87 -4.85
CA ASN A 369 -5.90 20.57 -5.16
C ASN A 369 -6.33 21.57 -4.04
N GLY A 370 -5.38 21.95 -3.17
CA GLY A 370 -5.46 22.97 -2.13
C GLY A 370 -4.08 23.57 -1.88
N SER A 371 -3.44 23.28 -0.73
CA SER A 371 -2.20 23.96 -0.30
C SER A 371 -1.00 23.04 -0.07
N ILE A 372 0.21 23.57 -0.23
CA ILE A 372 1.48 22.87 0.05
C ILE A 372 2.30 23.63 1.09
N TYR A 373 2.66 22.97 2.19
CA TYR A 373 3.50 23.56 3.24
C TYR A 373 4.77 22.74 3.44
N VAL A 374 5.93 23.32 3.14
CA VAL A 374 7.24 22.73 3.49
C VAL A 374 7.80 23.49 4.69
N ASN A 375 7.63 22.90 5.87
CA ASN A 375 8.01 23.47 7.16
C ASN A 375 9.38 22.95 7.64
N GLY A 376 9.84 21.80 7.12
CA GLY A 376 11.11 21.18 7.52
C GLY A 376 11.58 20.08 6.56
N GLY A 377 12.62 19.34 6.96
CA GLY A 377 13.18 18.23 6.20
C GLY A 377 13.99 18.63 4.95
N THR A 378 14.32 17.64 4.14
CA THR A 378 14.96 17.78 2.83
C THR A 378 14.06 17.16 1.76
N VAL A 379 13.72 17.91 0.71
CA VAL A 379 12.92 17.45 -0.43
C VAL A 379 13.75 17.60 -1.71
N ASN A 380 14.14 16.47 -2.29
CA ASN A 380 14.98 16.40 -3.49
C ASN A 380 14.18 15.84 -4.67
N ILE A 381 13.79 16.73 -5.58
CA ILE A 381 12.93 16.43 -6.73
C ILE A 381 13.77 16.33 -8.00
N THR A 382 13.60 15.24 -8.74
CA THR A 382 14.01 15.11 -10.14
C THR A 382 12.76 15.01 -11.00
N ALA A 383 12.37 16.11 -11.63
CA ALA A 383 11.13 16.19 -12.39
C ALA A 383 11.35 16.89 -13.75
N PRO A 384 10.97 16.27 -14.88
CA PRO A 384 11.23 16.81 -16.22
C PRO A 384 10.16 17.83 -16.69
N THR A 385 8.93 17.72 -16.17
CA THR A 385 7.79 18.57 -16.56
C THR A 385 7.49 19.59 -15.47
N SER A 386 6.96 19.14 -14.33
CA SER A 386 6.58 20.00 -13.21
C SER A 386 6.99 19.38 -11.87
N SER A 387 7.26 20.23 -10.89
CA SER A 387 7.77 19.86 -9.56
C SER A 387 6.77 20.07 -8.44
N PHE A 388 5.80 20.95 -8.67
CA PHE A 388 4.81 21.42 -7.71
C PHE A 388 3.64 21.99 -8.50
N ASP A 389 2.43 21.48 -8.30
CA ASP A 389 1.19 22.16 -8.69
C ASP A 389 0.31 22.39 -7.44
N TYR A 390 -0.41 23.51 -7.41
CA TYR A 390 -1.26 23.84 -6.27
C TYR A 390 -2.33 24.89 -6.57
N ASP A 391 -3.55 24.61 -6.11
CA ASP A 391 -4.74 25.43 -6.40
C ASP A 391 -4.92 26.64 -5.45
N ALA A 392 -4.32 26.61 -4.26
CA ALA A 392 -4.45 27.66 -3.23
C ALA A 392 -3.13 28.37 -2.89
N GLU A 393 -2.38 27.92 -1.87
CA GLU A 393 -1.10 28.51 -1.49
C GLU A 393 0.00 27.48 -1.29
N ALA A 394 1.24 27.83 -1.65
CA ALA A 394 2.41 27.07 -1.30
C ALA A 394 3.41 27.92 -0.50
N GLN A 395 3.96 27.35 0.56
CA GLN A 395 4.90 28.04 1.46
C GLN A 395 6.14 27.19 1.74
N LEU A 396 7.31 27.78 1.56
CA LEU A 396 8.58 27.23 2.06
C LEU A 396 8.93 27.94 3.39
N ASN A 397 8.39 27.40 4.49
CA ASN A 397 8.54 27.95 5.84
C ASN A 397 9.84 27.47 6.52
N GLY A 398 10.41 26.36 6.07
CA GLY A 398 11.67 25.80 6.55
C GLY A 398 12.19 24.66 5.66
N GLY A 399 13.15 23.89 6.15
CA GLY A 399 13.72 22.76 5.41
C GLY A 399 14.63 23.15 4.24
N THR A 400 14.78 22.26 3.26
CA THR A 400 15.56 22.46 2.04
C THR A 400 14.88 21.78 0.87
N VAL A 401 14.53 22.54 -0.16
CA VAL A 401 13.96 22.02 -1.41
C VAL A 401 15.00 22.14 -2.52
N ILE A 402 15.30 21.02 -3.19
CA ILE A 402 16.21 20.91 -4.33
C ILE A 402 15.40 20.39 -5.51
N ILE A 403 15.43 21.11 -6.63
CA ILE A 403 14.71 20.75 -7.86
C ILE A 403 15.75 20.59 -8.97
N ASN A 404 15.84 19.40 -9.56
CA ASN A 404 16.79 19.06 -10.63
C ASN A 404 18.26 19.42 -10.32
N GLY A 405 18.64 19.36 -9.04
CA GLY A 405 19.98 19.66 -8.53
C GLY A 405 20.24 21.12 -8.14
N GLU A 406 19.26 22.02 -8.28
CA GLU A 406 19.34 23.42 -7.81
C GLU A 406 18.46 23.63 -6.56
N GLN A 407 19.02 24.22 -5.50
CA GLN A 407 18.27 24.57 -4.30
C GLN A 407 17.44 25.84 -4.54
N VAL A 408 16.14 25.78 -4.22
CA VAL A 408 15.22 26.93 -4.30
C VAL A 408 15.00 27.58 -2.93
N ASN A 409 14.57 28.85 -2.93
CA ASN A 409 14.26 29.62 -1.71
C ASN A 409 12.77 29.92 -1.54
N GLU A 410 11.95 29.50 -2.49
CA GLU A 410 10.48 29.54 -2.48
C GLU A 410 9.97 28.37 -3.33
N ILE A 411 8.75 27.87 -3.07
CA ILE A 411 8.12 26.87 -3.94
C ILE A 411 7.76 27.57 -5.25
N PRO A 412 8.23 27.10 -6.41
CA PRO A 412 7.89 27.72 -7.69
C PRO A 412 6.39 27.51 -7.97
N GLN A 413 5.71 28.53 -8.47
CA GLN A 413 4.42 28.32 -9.13
C GLN A 413 4.64 27.56 -10.45
N SER A 414 3.91 26.46 -10.61
CA SER A 414 3.46 25.97 -11.91
C SER A 414 2.88 27.16 -12.68
N MET A 415 3.55 27.60 -13.75
CA MET A 415 3.01 28.71 -14.56
C MET A 415 1.85 28.17 -15.39
N MET A 416 0.62 28.32 -14.89
CA MET A 416 -0.63 28.03 -15.59
C MET A 416 -0.59 28.53 -17.04
N GLY A 417 -0.33 27.60 -17.97
CA GLY A 417 -0.29 27.83 -19.40
C GLY A 417 0.87 28.72 -19.88
N GLY A 418 1.68 28.16 -20.79
CA GLY A 418 2.53 28.98 -21.67
C GLY A 418 1.69 30.10 -22.33
N PRO A 419 2.25 31.32 -22.49
CA PRO A 419 1.47 32.52 -22.75
C PRO A 419 0.52 32.35 -23.93
N GLY A 420 -0.78 32.52 -23.63
CA GLY A 420 -1.85 32.11 -24.50
C GLY A 420 -1.67 32.57 -25.95
N GLY A 421 -1.99 31.68 -26.89
CA GLY A 421 -2.04 31.96 -28.31
C GLY A 421 -3.09 33.01 -28.66
N MET A 422 -2.83 34.27 -28.33
CA MET A 422 -3.49 35.45 -28.90
C MET A 422 -3.11 35.52 -30.38
N GLY A 423 -3.75 34.67 -31.18
CA GLY A 423 -3.66 34.60 -32.62
C GLY A 423 -4.17 35.89 -33.25
N SER A 424 -3.27 36.88 -33.32
CA SER A 424 -3.26 38.00 -34.25
C SER A 424 -4.61 38.68 -34.53
N HIS A 425 -4.86 39.79 -33.84
CA HIS A 425 -5.75 40.84 -34.35
C HIS A 425 -5.14 41.50 -35.62
N GLY A 426 -5.20 40.77 -36.73
CA GLY A 426 -4.77 41.22 -38.06
C GLY A 426 -5.79 42.17 -38.68
N GLY A 427 -5.76 43.44 -38.28
CA GLY A 427 -6.69 44.47 -38.78
C GLY A 427 -6.46 44.86 -40.23
N PHE A 428 -7.32 44.37 -41.13
CA PHE A 428 -7.65 44.98 -42.42
C PHE A 428 -9.18 44.88 -42.62
N GLY A 429 -9.91 45.84 -43.18
CA GLY A 429 -9.46 47.09 -43.80
C GLY A 429 -10.47 47.67 -44.80
N GLY A 430 -11.74 47.83 -44.39
CA GLY A 430 -12.76 48.62 -45.12
C GLY A 430 -13.52 47.92 -46.26
N GLY A 431 -14.73 48.42 -46.57
CA GLY A 431 -15.54 47.98 -47.72
C GLY A 431 -17.05 48.18 -47.54
N MET A 432 -17.63 49.20 -48.18
CA MET A 432 -19.06 49.52 -48.13
C MET A 432 -19.91 48.69 -49.13
N GLY A 433 -21.20 48.51 -48.82
CA GLY A 433 -22.26 48.62 -49.85
C GLY A 433 -22.90 47.34 -50.41
N ARG A 434 -24.24 47.34 -50.45
CA ARG A 434 -25.11 46.54 -51.36
C ARG A 434 -25.34 47.36 -52.68
N PRO A 435 -26.12 46.92 -53.72
CA PRO A 435 -26.90 45.68 -53.94
C PRO A 435 -26.81 45.07 -55.38
N ASP A 436 -27.77 44.17 -55.70
CA ASP A 436 -28.36 43.83 -57.03
C ASP A 436 -27.83 42.66 -57.90
N GLY A 437 -28.79 41.81 -58.35
CA GLY A 437 -28.84 41.30 -59.75
C GLY A 437 -28.69 39.78 -60.03
N GLU A 438 -29.83 39.08 -60.25
CA GLU A 438 -30.11 37.94 -61.19
C GLU A 438 -29.04 36.83 -61.46
N GLY A 439 -29.27 35.50 -61.51
CA GLY A 439 -30.43 34.58 -61.49
C GLY A 439 -29.99 33.22 -62.13
N GLY A 440 -30.65 32.04 -62.08
CA GLY A 440 -31.92 31.57 -61.48
C GLY A 440 -32.26 30.12 -61.97
N MET A 441 -33.48 29.63 -61.70
CA MET A 441 -34.17 28.41 -62.24
C MET A 441 -33.95 26.99 -61.61
N GLY A 442 -35.08 26.34 -61.29
CA GLY A 442 -35.27 24.88 -61.15
C GLY A 442 -35.16 24.31 -59.72
N GLY A 443 -36.08 23.48 -59.19
CA GLY A 443 -37.36 22.93 -59.68
C GLY A 443 -38.06 22.10 -58.57
N PHE A 444 -39.38 21.92 -58.65
CA PHE A 444 -40.24 21.41 -57.54
C PHE A 444 -40.36 19.86 -57.47
N GLY A 445 -40.74 19.30 -56.30
CA GLY A 445 -41.52 18.04 -56.24
C GLY A 445 -41.42 17.17 -54.96
N ARG A 446 -42.48 17.16 -54.13
CA ARG A 446 -42.99 15.96 -53.40
C ARG A 446 -44.05 15.28 -54.29
N PRO A 447 -44.41 13.97 -54.16
CA PRO A 447 -45.26 13.35 -53.10
C PRO A 447 -44.62 12.07 -52.49
N GLU A 448 -45.03 11.46 -51.35
CA GLU A 448 -46.30 10.86 -50.84
C GLU A 448 -46.64 9.43 -51.34
N ASP A 449 -47.32 8.67 -50.47
CA ASP A 449 -48.10 7.39 -50.64
C ASP A 449 -47.40 6.09 -51.19
N MET A 450 -47.78 4.84 -50.86
CA MET A 450 -48.84 4.25 -49.99
C MET A 450 -48.52 2.78 -49.55
N GLU A 451 -48.98 2.40 -48.34
CA GLU A 451 -49.54 1.08 -47.88
C GLU A 451 -49.10 -0.30 -48.47
N GLY A 452 -48.73 -1.23 -47.57
CA GLY A 452 -49.34 -2.59 -47.52
C GLY A 452 -48.53 -3.82 -47.97
N PHE A 453 -48.25 -4.77 -47.04
CA PHE A 453 -48.69 -6.18 -47.01
C PHE A 453 -47.81 -7.06 -46.06
N GLU A 454 -48.48 -7.88 -45.24
CA GLU A 454 -47.88 -8.91 -44.38
C GLU A 454 -47.70 -10.25 -45.13
N ASP A 455 -46.71 -11.08 -44.77
CA ASP A 455 -46.91 -12.49 -44.33
C ASP A 455 -45.60 -13.17 -43.86
N GLY A 456 -45.69 -14.07 -42.88
CA GLY A 456 -45.09 -15.41 -42.95
C GLY A 456 -43.62 -15.68 -42.58
N GLY A 457 -43.42 -16.31 -41.41
CA GLY A 457 -42.63 -17.57 -41.36
C GLY A 457 -41.23 -17.58 -40.71
N MET A 458 -41.11 -18.32 -39.60
CA MET A 458 -39.86 -18.84 -38.99
C MET A 458 -39.27 -20.01 -39.85
N PRO A 459 -38.05 -20.59 -39.63
CA PRO A 459 -37.14 -20.49 -38.46
C PRO A 459 -35.60 -20.46 -38.74
N PHE A 460 -34.81 -20.52 -37.65
CA PHE A 460 -33.36 -20.84 -37.50
C PHE A 460 -32.85 -22.07 -38.32
N PRO A 461 -31.52 -22.37 -38.44
CA PRO A 461 -30.37 -21.95 -37.61
C PRO A 461 -29.04 -21.61 -38.34
N GLY A 462 -27.96 -21.29 -37.59
CA GLY A 462 -26.58 -21.26 -38.10
C GLY A 462 -25.53 -20.84 -37.05
N GLU A 463 -24.47 -21.63 -36.89
CA GLU A 463 -23.33 -21.40 -35.98
C GLU A 463 -22.23 -20.48 -36.58
N GLY A 464 -21.30 -20.05 -35.72
CA GLY A 464 -20.07 -19.32 -36.09
C GLY A 464 -20.19 -17.80 -35.84
N GLY A 465 -19.15 -17.11 -35.39
CA GLY A 465 -17.77 -17.50 -35.11
C GLY A 465 -16.98 -16.24 -34.73
N GLU A 466 -15.78 -16.39 -34.16
CA GLU A 466 -15.05 -15.30 -33.51
C GLU A 466 -14.55 -14.19 -34.47
N SER A 467 -14.82 -12.93 -34.09
CA SER A 467 -13.93 -11.76 -34.18
C SER A 467 -14.61 -10.60 -33.43
N GLY A 468 -13.95 -9.77 -32.63
CA GLY A 468 -12.53 -9.60 -32.40
C GLY A 468 -11.98 -8.37 -33.10
N GLU A 469 -12.38 -7.16 -32.67
CA GLU A 469 -11.64 -5.90 -32.90
C GLU A 469 -12.14 -4.78 -31.95
N PHE A 470 -11.17 -4.03 -31.41
CA PHE A 470 -11.15 -2.65 -30.88
C PHE A 470 -12.37 -1.97 -30.21
N GLY A 471 -12.10 -1.30 -29.08
CA GLY A 471 -12.97 -0.26 -28.53
C GLY A 471 -12.55 0.27 -27.16
N GLY A 472 -11.40 0.97 -27.06
CA GLY A 472 -11.01 1.64 -25.82
C GLY A 472 -11.85 2.90 -25.56
N PHE A 473 -12.38 3.02 -24.35
CA PHE A 473 -12.97 4.22 -23.75
C PHE A 473 -12.63 4.16 -22.25
N GLY A 474 -12.15 5.21 -21.59
CA GLY A 474 -12.31 6.63 -21.87
C GLY A 474 -13.14 7.23 -20.73
N GLY A 475 -12.46 7.78 -19.73
CA GLY A 475 -13.07 8.19 -18.45
C GLY A 475 -14.19 9.23 -18.59
N GLY A 476 -15.16 9.17 -17.68
CA GLY A 476 -16.35 10.04 -17.69
C GLY A 476 -16.69 10.60 -16.32
N ARG A 477 -16.19 11.81 -16.02
CA ARG A 477 -16.63 12.61 -14.86
C ARG A 477 -18.17 12.79 -14.88
N GLY A 478 -18.84 12.48 -13.78
CA GLY A 478 -20.31 12.52 -13.66
C GLY A 478 -20.80 13.30 -12.44
N GLY A 479 -20.79 14.63 -12.50
CA GLY A 479 -21.23 15.49 -11.38
C GLY A 479 -22.73 15.34 -11.03
N ARG A 480 -23.06 15.33 -9.73
CA ARG A 480 -24.44 15.29 -9.23
C ARG A 480 -24.89 16.61 -8.61
N GLY A 481 -25.77 17.32 -9.31
CA GLY A 481 -26.63 18.34 -8.70
C GLY A 481 -27.79 17.70 -7.94
N GLY A 482 -28.00 18.04 -6.67
CA GLY A 482 -29.03 17.44 -5.83
C GLY A 482 -30.41 18.12 -5.86
N LYS A 483 -31.41 17.49 -5.24
CA LYS A 483 -32.35 18.11 -4.27
C LYS A 483 -33.47 17.17 -3.78
N GLY A 484 -33.59 17.09 -2.45
CA GLY A 484 -34.86 17.23 -1.71
C GLY A 484 -35.72 15.98 -1.46
N GLY A 485 -35.96 15.66 -0.18
CA GLY A 485 -36.89 14.57 0.16
C GLY A 485 -37.22 14.31 1.64
N PHE A 486 -36.68 15.04 2.63
CA PHE A 486 -36.96 14.74 4.04
C PHE A 486 -38.40 15.07 4.46
N ARG A 487 -39.09 14.07 5.07
CA ARG A 487 -40.33 14.24 5.84
C ARG A 487 -40.15 13.67 7.25
N GLN A 488 -40.50 14.47 8.26
CA GLN A 488 -40.55 14.02 9.65
C GLN A 488 -41.85 13.26 9.97
N SER A 489 -41.70 12.11 10.62
CA SER A 489 -42.56 11.60 11.70
C SER A 489 -41.91 10.32 12.24
N GLY A 490 -41.67 10.09 13.54
CA GLY A 490 -42.09 10.84 14.72
C GLY A 490 -42.95 9.98 15.64
N THR A 491 -42.31 9.13 16.45
CA THR A 491 -42.91 8.50 17.66
C THR A 491 -41.83 8.32 18.71
N GLN A 492 -42.09 8.84 19.90
CA GLN A 492 -41.32 8.54 21.11
C GLN A 492 -41.69 7.13 21.59
N ASP A 493 -40.79 6.44 22.28
CA ASP A 493 -41.20 5.78 23.52
C ASP A 493 -40.06 5.76 24.55
N SER A 494 -40.43 5.78 25.82
CA SER A 494 -39.52 6.08 26.93
C SER A 494 -39.33 4.88 27.86
N ALA A 495 -38.08 4.58 28.24
CA ALA A 495 -37.77 3.66 29.33
C ALA A 495 -36.65 4.22 30.22
N THR A 496 -37.05 4.89 31.31
CA THR A 496 -36.15 5.26 32.41
C THR A 496 -35.86 4.05 33.29
N SER A 497 -34.60 3.77 33.58
CA SER A 497 -34.22 3.08 34.82
C SER A 497 -33.02 3.78 35.45
N ALA A 498 -33.16 4.11 36.73
CA ALA A 498 -32.09 4.66 37.54
C ALA A 498 -31.68 3.61 38.56
N PHE A 499 -30.37 3.39 38.73
CA PHE A 499 -29.85 2.73 39.92
C PHE A 499 -28.73 3.57 40.54
N SER A 500 -28.68 3.48 41.87
CA SER A 500 -27.98 4.39 42.76
C SER A 500 -26.50 4.09 42.85
N ASP A 501 -25.68 5.12 42.69
CA ASP A 501 -24.28 5.09 43.11
C ASP A 501 -24.19 5.31 44.64
N ALA A 502 -23.42 4.48 45.33
CA ALA A 502 -23.32 4.46 46.78
C ALA A 502 -21.85 4.37 47.22
N ALA A 503 -21.32 5.51 47.64
CA ALA A 503 -19.93 5.65 48.05
C ALA A 503 -19.54 4.74 49.23
N LEU A 504 -18.33 4.19 49.18
CA LEU A 504 -17.63 3.66 50.34
C LEU A 504 -16.14 3.99 50.26
N SER A 505 -15.71 4.86 51.16
CA SER A 505 -14.35 5.39 51.23
C SER A 505 -13.49 4.63 52.23
N GLY A 506 -12.31 4.18 51.80
CA GLY A 506 -11.06 4.19 52.57
C GLY A 506 -10.89 3.22 53.76
N ALA A 507 -9.78 2.50 53.75
CA ALA A 507 -8.70 2.72 54.73
C ALA A 507 -7.41 2.05 54.25
N SER A 508 -6.30 2.79 54.29
CA SER A 508 -4.95 2.25 54.20
C SER A 508 -4.46 1.84 55.58
N GLU A 509 -3.64 0.79 55.65
CA GLU A 509 -2.74 0.62 56.79
C GLU A 509 -1.40 0.06 56.31
N HIS A 510 -0.34 0.86 56.47
CA HIS A 510 1.05 0.43 56.29
C HIS A 510 1.54 -0.24 57.57
N GLY A 511 2.37 -1.27 57.42
CA GLY A 511 3.12 -1.89 58.51
C GLY A 511 4.39 -2.53 57.98
N GLU A 512 5.46 -1.73 57.89
CA GLU A 512 6.82 -2.20 57.58
C GLU A 512 7.48 -2.91 58.77
N ILE A 513 8.63 -3.54 58.51
CA ILE A 513 9.74 -3.70 59.47
C ILE A 513 10.92 -2.91 58.92
#